data_AF-A0A920IJY8-F1
#
_entry.id   AF-A0A920IJY8-F1
#
_cell.length_a   1.000
_cell.length_b   1.000
_cell.length_c   1.000
_cell.angle_alpha   90.00
_cell.angle_beta   90.00
_cell.angle_gamma   90.00
#
_symmetry.space_group_name_H-M   'P 1'
#
loop_
_entity.id
_entity.type
_entity.pdbx_description
1 polymer ?
#
loop_
_entity_poly.entity_id
_entity_poly.type
_entity_poly.pdbx_seq_one_letter_code
_entity_poly.pdbx_strand_id
1 'polypeptide(L)'
;MCVHHLWFDESDYKELGNLIVCNPAIKKESDRNALRKALKDGFIDFVATDHAPHCYDDKKLPYGKAPAGIPIIEHSFHIMMELHKQGFYTLNEVISFMSHKVADRFSIMDRGYIREGYKADLMFLISIKRRLFQIVQSCQNVDGHHLMDILSHLLFMALL
;
A
#
# COMPACT_ATOMS: atom_id res chain seq x y z
N MET A 1 -6.58 6.40 -5.71
CA MET A 1 -6.85 6.35 -4.24
C MET A 1 -5.67 5.72 -3.52
N CYS A 2 -5.23 6.24 -2.37
CA CYS A 2 -4.09 5.66 -1.69
C CYS A 2 -4.49 4.45 -0.84
N VAL A 3 -3.66 3.41 -0.83
CA VAL A 3 -3.94 2.14 -0.13
C VAL A 3 -4.18 2.31 1.38
N HIS A 4 -3.56 3.30 2.01
CA HIS A 4 -3.76 3.58 3.43
C HIS A 4 -5.19 4.07 3.73
N HIS A 5 -5.85 4.78 2.81
CA HIS A 5 -7.27 5.16 2.94
C HIS A 5 -8.26 4.03 2.67
N LEU A 6 -7.80 2.93 2.04
CA LEU A 6 -8.58 1.71 1.87
C LEU A 6 -8.40 0.74 3.03
N TRP A 7 -7.37 0.94 3.86
CA TRP A 7 -7.00 0.04 4.94
C TRP A 7 -7.42 0.60 6.30
N PHE A 8 -6.92 1.78 6.65
CA PHE A 8 -7.15 2.40 7.96
C PHE A 8 -8.45 3.21 8.01
N ASP A 9 -9.00 3.35 9.21
CA ASP A 9 -10.02 4.32 9.57
C ASP A 9 -9.64 5.07 10.86
N GLU A 10 -10.47 6.03 11.29
CA GLU A 10 -10.15 6.91 12.41
C GLU A 10 -9.93 6.18 13.74
N SER A 11 -10.46 4.96 13.90
CA SER A 11 -10.26 4.16 15.11
C SER A 11 -8.79 3.73 15.28
N ASP A 12 -8.04 3.61 14.18
CA ASP A 12 -6.64 3.21 14.18
C ASP A 12 -5.71 4.29 14.78
N TYR A 13 -6.13 5.55 14.85
CA TYR A 13 -5.34 6.62 15.49
C TYR A 13 -5.09 6.35 16.97
N LYS A 14 -6.00 5.61 17.64
CA LYS A 14 -5.85 5.27 19.06
C LYS A 14 -4.59 4.44 19.32
N GLU A 15 -4.25 3.54 18.40
CA GLU A 15 -3.09 2.66 18.51
C GLU A 15 -1.87 3.24 17.80
N LEU A 16 -2.05 3.80 16.61
CA LEU A 16 -0.95 4.17 15.72
C LEU A 16 -0.54 5.64 15.81
N GLY A 17 -1.40 6.49 16.37
CA GLY A 17 -1.14 7.92 16.54
C GLY A 17 -0.58 8.58 15.27
N ASN A 18 0.59 9.21 15.39
CA ASN A 18 1.22 9.92 14.28
C ASN A 18 1.71 9.02 13.14
N LEU A 19 1.87 7.72 13.34
CA LEU A 19 2.37 6.80 12.31
C LEU A 19 1.46 6.73 11.09
N ILE A 20 0.16 7.04 11.26
CA ILE A 20 -0.82 7.10 10.17
C ILE A 20 -1.29 8.52 9.85
N VAL A 21 -0.64 9.55 10.42
CA VAL A 21 -0.93 10.95 10.03
C VAL A 21 -0.41 11.19 8.62
N CYS A 22 -1.34 11.51 7.71
CA CYS A 22 -1.11 11.77 6.29
C CYS A 22 -2.03 12.89 5.80
N ASN A 23 -1.76 13.42 4.60
CA ASN A 23 -2.59 14.41 3.93
C ASN A 23 -3.05 13.86 2.57
N PRO A 24 -4.35 13.67 2.32
CA PRO A 24 -5.48 13.87 3.24
C PRO A 24 -5.50 12.90 4.43
N ALA A 25 -6.04 13.35 5.57
CA ALA A 25 -6.11 12.53 6.79
C ALA A 25 -6.98 11.27 6.60
N ILE A 26 -6.64 10.19 7.31
CA ILE A 26 -7.53 9.03 7.50
C ILE A 26 -8.84 9.49 8.13
N LYS A 27 -9.97 8.99 7.62
CA LYS A 27 -11.33 9.42 7.95
C LYS A 27 -12.12 8.30 8.62
N LYS A 28 -13.45 8.43 8.68
CA LYS A 28 -14.32 7.46 9.33
C LYS A 28 -14.33 6.13 8.59
N GLU A 29 -14.74 5.07 9.29
CA GLU A 29 -14.96 3.76 8.66
C GLU A 29 -15.94 3.85 7.48
N SER A 30 -16.99 4.68 7.60
CA SER A 30 -17.95 4.90 6.52
C SER A 30 -17.30 5.45 5.27
N ASP A 31 -16.31 6.35 5.42
CA ASP A 31 -15.55 6.92 4.31
C ASP A 31 -14.67 5.84 3.68
N ARG A 32 -13.93 5.07 4.47
CA ARG A 32 -13.13 3.92 3.97
C ARG A 32 -13.99 2.95 3.16
N ASN A 33 -15.16 2.60 3.67
CA ASN A 33 -16.08 1.68 2.99
C ASN A 33 -16.65 2.29 1.69
N ALA A 34 -16.96 3.59 1.69
CA ALA A 34 -17.36 4.31 0.48
C ALA A 34 -16.24 4.34 -0.57
N LEU A 35 -14.99 4.57 -0.17
CA LEU A 35 -13.83 4.53 -1.06
C LEU A 35 -13.60 3.13 -1.65
N ARG A 36 -13.74 2.09 -0.82
CA ARG A 36 -13.65 0.70 -1.29
C ARG A 36 -14.70 0.41 -2.36
N LYS A 37 -15.94 0.84 -2.13
CA LYS A 37 -17.04 0.72 -3.09
C LYS A 37 -16.80 1.53 -4.35
N ALA A 38 -16.36 2.79 -4.22
CA ALA A 38 -16.07 3.67 -5.35
C ALA A 38 -14.96 3.11 -6.27
N LEU A 39 -13.94 2.46 -5.71
CA LEU A 39 -12.92 1.75 -6.50
C LEU A 39 -13.51 0.55 -7.25
N LYS A 40 -14.35 -0.25 -6.58
CA LYS A 40 -15.02 -1.41 -7.18
C LYS A 40 -15.95 -1.01 -8.31
N ASP A 41 -16.75 0.03 -8.10
CA ASP A 41 -17.72 0.55 -9.05
C ASP A 41 -17.07 1.35 -10.20
N GLY A 42 -15.76 1.60 -10.13
CA GLY A 42 -15.01 2.31 -11.17
C GLY A 42 -15.11 3.83 -11.11
N PHE A 43 -15.66 4.42 -10.05
CA PHE A 43 -15.57 5.88 -9.80
C PHE A 43 -14.14 6.32 -9.48
N ILE A 44 -13.34 5.42 -8.93
CA ILE A 44 -11.90 5.58 -8.78
C ILE A 44 -11.23 4.63 -9.76
N ASP A 45 -10.34 5.16 -10.58
CA ASP A 45 -9.65 4.37 -11.59
C ASP A 45 -8.69 3.36 -10.94
N PHE A 46 -7.66 3.83 -10.25
CA PHE A 46 -6.53 3.01 -9.78
C PHE A 46 -6.13 3.32 -8.34
N VAL A 47 -5.27 2.47 -7.77
CA VAL A 47 -4.67 2.68 -6.45
C VAL A 47 -3.24 3.21 -6.54
N ALA A 48 -2.84 3.99 -5.55
CA ALA A 48 -1.50 4.53 -5.39
C ALA A 48 -1.05 4.38 -3.93
N THR A 49 0.18 4.80 -3.63
CA THR A 49 0.74 4.68 -2.28
C THR A 49 0.82 6.02 -1.56
N ASP A 50 1.14 7.08 -2.31
CA ASP A 50 1.60 8.36 -1.76
C ASP A 50 2.67 8.12 -0.69
N HIS A 51 3.67 7.32 -1.09
CA HIS A 51 4.77 6.93 -0.22
C HIS A 51 5.57 8.18 0.19
N ALA A 52 5.46 8.54 1.47
CA ALA A 52 6.05 9.75 2.03
C ALA A 52 6.78 9.40 3.34
N PRO A 53 8.01 8.85 3.26
CA PRO A 53 8.78 8.44 4.43
C PRO A 53 9.29 9.66 5.21
N HIS A 54 9.33 9.53 6.54
CA HIS A 54 9.96 10.47 7.46
C HIS A 54 10.75 9.69 8.50
N CYS A 55 11.71 10.33 9.15
CA CYS A 55 12.44 9.72 10.25
C CYS A 55 11.48 9.33 11.39
N TYR A 56 11.72 8.18 12.01
CA TYR A 56 10.86 7.67 13.07
C TYR A 56 10.77 8.64 14.27
N ASP A 57 11.88 9.31 14.60
CA ASP A 57 11.90 10.31 15.67
C ASP A 57 11.04 11.54 15.38
N ASP A 58 10.97 11.99 14.13
CA ASP A 58 10.08 13.09 13.74
C ASP A 58 8.60 12.71 13.90
N LYS A 59 8.28 11.42 13.67
CA LYS A 59 6.91 10.90 13.87
C LYS A 59 6.53 10.83 15.36
N LYS A 60 7.50 10.82 16.30
CA LYS A 60 7.24 10.85 17.75
C LYS A 60 6.92 12.25 18.30
N LEU A 61 7.12 13.30 17.52
CA LEU A 61 6.80 14.67 17.95
C LEU A 61 5.30 14.83 18.27
N PRO A 62 4.90 15.78 19.12
CA PRO A 62 3.48 16.03 19.40
C PRO A 62 2.66 16.26 18.12
N TYR A 63 1.38 15.89 18.15
CA TYR A 63 0.46 16.12 17.05
C TYR A 63 0.47 17.60 16.62
N GLY A 64 0.54 17.85 15.30
CA GLY A 64 0.73 19.18 14.72
C GLY A 64 2.20 19.59 14.50
N LYS A 65 3.16 18.90 15.14
CA LYS A 65 4.60 19.03 14.86
C LYS A 65 5.17 17.82 14.12
N ALA A 66 4.61 16.63 14.33
CA ALA A 66 4.98 15.46 13.56
C ALA A 66 4.59 15.63 12.07
N PRO A 67 5.49 15.32 11.13
CA PRO A 67 5.21 15.48 9.71
C PRO A 67 4.17 14.45 9.22
N ALA A 68 3.35 14.88 8.27
CA ALA A 68 2.39 14.02 7.60
C ALA A 68 3.08 13.19 6.51
N GLY A 69 2.78 11.89 6.47
CA GLY A 69 3.36 10.94 5.51
C GLY A 69 3.45 9.54 6.08
N ILE A 70 3.25 8.55 5.22
CA ILE A 70 3.27 7.12 5.57
C ILE A 70 4.20 6.38 4.58
N PRO A 71 5.22 5.65 5.07
CA PRO A 71 6.05 4.80 4.21
C PRO A 71 5.31 3.50 3.88
N ILE A 72 4.64 3.41 2.71
CA ILE A 72 3.78 2.25 2.38
C ILE A 72 4.10 1.49 1.09
N ILE A 73 5.16 1.85 0.35
CA ILE A 73 5.40 1.26 -0.98
C ILE A 73 5.61 -0.27 -0.93
N GLU A 74 6.39 -0.75 0.03
CA GLU A 74 6.70 -2.18 0.24
C GLU A 74 5.48 -3.03 0.68
N HIS A 75 4.48 -2.41 1.31
CA HIS A 75 3.29 -3.09 1.82
C HIS A 75 2.04 -2.90 0.96
N SER A 76 2.09 -1.99 -0.01
CA SER A 76 0.95 -1.63 -0.83
C SER A 76 0.26 -2.83 -1.48
N PHE A 77 1.03 -3.72 -2.11
CA PHE A 77 0.49 -4.93 -2.74
C PHE A 77 -0.05 -5.93 -1.70
N HIS A 78 0.64 -6.09 -0.57
CA HIS A 78 0.19 -6.96 0.52
C HIS A 78 -1.17 -6.53 1.09
N ILE A 79 -1.39 -5.23 1.27
CA ILE A 79 -2.67 -4.65 1.70
C ILE A 79 -3.77 -5.01 0.70
N MET A 80 -3.53 -4.79 -0.60
CA MET A 80 -4.53 -5.09 -1.62
C MET A 80 -4.85 -6.58 -1.73
N MET A 81 -3.85 -7.45 -1.55
CA MET A 81 -4.04 -8.90 -1.47
C MET A 81 -4.83 -9.32 -0.23
N GLU A 82 -4.67 -8.62 0.89
CA GLU A 82 -5.46 -8.87 2.10
C GLU A 82 -6.92 -8.42 1.92
N LEU A 83 -7.16 -7.27 1.28
CA LEU A 83 -8.51 -6.86 0.87
C LEU A 83 -9.16 -7.86 -0.09
N HIS A 84 -8.37 -8.48 -0.99
CA HIS A 84 -8.84 -9.58 -1.81
C HIS A 84 -9.23 -10.81 -0.98
N LYS A 85 -8.38 -11.25 -0.04
CA LYS A 85 -8.69 -12.37 0.86
C LYS A 85 -9.93 -12.13 1.72
N GLN A 86 -10.17 -10.88 2.12
CA GLN A 86 -11.37 -10.45 2.85
C GLN A 86 -12.61 -10.34 1.95
N GLY A 87 -12.49 -10.55 0.64
CA GLY A 87 -13.61 -10.59 -0.30
C GLY A 87 -14.06 -9.23 -0.84
N PHE A 88 -13.32 -8.14 -0.57
CA PHE A 88 -13.66 -6.83 -1.12
C PHE A 88 -13.45 -6.79 -2.64
N TYR A 89 -12.36 -7.41 -3.11
CA TYR A 89 -11.95 -7.45 -4.51
C TYR A 89 -11.60 -8.87 -4.96
N THR A 90 -11.73 -9.13 -6.25
CA THR A 90 -11.14 -10.28 -6.93
C THR A 90 -9.65 -10.04 -7.19
N LEU A 91 -8.89 -11.10 -7.45
CA LEU A 91 -7.47 -10.98 -7.79
C LEU A 91 -7.27 -10.15 -9.07
N ASN A 92 -8.11 -10.34 -10.08
CA ASN A 92 -8.04 -9.60 -11.33
C ASN A 92 -8.32 -8.11 -11.13
N GLU A 93 -9.25 -7.75 -10.23
CA GLU A 93 -9.48 -6.36 -9.84
C GLU A 93 -8.23 -5.75 -9.19
N VAL A 94 -7.59 -6.46 -8.24
CA VAL A 94 -6.34 -5.98 -7.61
C VAL A 94 -5.24 -5.72 -8.65
N ILE A 95 -4.99 -6.67 -9.55
CA ILE A 95 -4.00 -6.53 -10.63
C ILE A 95 -4.37 -5.35 -11.53
N SER A 96 -5.65 -5.21 -11.88
CA SER A 96 -6.14 -4.12 -12.73
C SER A 96 -5.93 -2.75 -12.07
N PHE A 97 -6.26 -2.61 -10.78
CA PHE A 97 -6.11 -1.35 -10.04
C PHE A 97 -4.65 -0.93 -9.82
N MET A 98 -3.71 -1.88 -9.78
CA MET A 98 -2.30 -1.62 -9.48
C MET A 98 -1.40 -1.60 -10.71
N SER A 99 -1.88 -2.08 -11.86
CA SER A 99 -1.08 -2.23 -13.09
C SER A 99 -1.80 -1.71 -14.32
N HIS A 100 -2.85 -2.41 -14.78
CA HIS A 100 -3.53 -2.13 -16.06
C HIS A 100 -4.07 -0.70 -16.12
N LYS A 101 -4.91 -0.32 -15.15
CA LYS A 101 -5.56 1.00 -15.15
C LYS A 101 -4.58 2.15 -14.99
N VAL A 102 -3.43 1.92 -14.34
CA VAL A 102 -2.36 2.92 -14.25
C VAL A 102 -1.73 3.14 -15.63
N ALA A 103 -1.35 2.05 -16.30
CA ALA A 103 -0.79 2.12 -17.64
C ALA A 103 -1.76 2.76 -18.64
N ASP A 104 -3.03 2.36 -18.61
CA ASP A 104 -4.08 2.92 -19.47
C ASP A 104 -4.28 4.41 -19.22
N ARG A 105 -4.42 4.80 -17.95
CA ARG A 105 -4.72 6.19 -17.57
C ARG A 105 -3.63 7.16 -17.98
N PHE A 106 -2.37 6.74 -17.89
CA PHE A 106 -1.21 7.56 -18.25
C PHE A 106 -0.66 7.25 -19.64
N SER A 107 -1.33 6.39 -20.41
CA SER A 107 -0.90 5.96 -21.75
C SER A 107 0.56 5.48 -21.77
N ILE A 108 0.92 4.68 -20.78
CA ILE A 108 2.27 4.11 -20.67
C ILE A 108 2.40 2.98 -21.69
N MET A 109 3.21 3.21 -22.71
CA MET A 109 3.43 2.26 -23.79
C MET A 109 4.13 1.00 -23.28
N ASP A 110 3.67 -0.15 -23.76
CA ASP A 110 4.32 -1.46 -23.59
C ASP A 110 4.56 -1.88 -22.13
N ARG A 111 3.74 -1.38 -21.18
CA ARG A 111 3.82 -1.72 -19.75
C ARG A 111 2.44 -2.02 -19.16
N GLY A 112 2.43 -2.51 -17.94
CA GLY A 112 1.21 -2.75 -17.17
C GLY A 112 0.49 -4.06 -17.51
N TYR A 113 0.87 -4.76 -18.58
CA TYR A 113 0.30 -6.04 -19.00
C TYR A 113 1.39 -7.07 -19.30
N ILE A 114 1.08 -8.35 -19.09
CA ILE A 114 1.94 -9.47 -19.54
C ILE A 114 1.51 -9.84 -20.95
N ARG A 115 2.23 -9.33 -21.95
CA ARG A 115 1.95 -9.53 -23.39
C ARG A 115 3.27 -9.61 -24.16
N GLU A 116 3.26 -10.32 -25.29
CA GLU A 116 4.39 -10.29 -26.22
C GLU A 116 4.66 -8.87 -26.71
N GLY A 117 5.93 -8.49 -26.81
CA GLY A 117 6.36 -7.13 -27.16
C GLY A 117 6.37 -6.12 -26.00
N TYR A 118 5.78 -6.43 -24.85
CA TYR A 118 5.79 -5.55 -23.68
C TYR A 118 7.10 -5.69 -22.87
N LYS A 119 7.39 -4.69 -22.03
CA LYS A 119 8.51 -4.74 -21.07
C LYS A 119 8.31 -5.88 -20.07
N ALA A 120 9.40 -6.54 -19.70
CA ALA A 120 9.40 -7.68 -18.77
C ALA A 120 9.32 -7.25 -17.29
N ASP A 121 8.39 -6.34 -16.97
CA ASP A 121 8.16 -5.89 -15.59
C ASP A 121 7.30 -6.92 -14.86
N LEU A 122 7.95 -7.78 -14.08
CA LEU A 122 7.28 -8.89 -13.39
C LEU A 122 7.56 -8.84 -11.88
N MET A 123 6.53 -9.16 -11.10
CA MET A 123 6.63 -9.33 -9.66
C MET A 123 6.10 -10.72 -9.29
N PHE A 124 6.88 -11.47 -8.52
CA PHE A 124 6.48 -12.77 -8.01
C PHE A 124 6.01 -12.64 -6.58
N LEU A 125 4.76 -13.04 -6.31
CA LEU A 125 4.26 -13.18 -4.95
C LEU A 125 4.42 -14.63 -4.50
N ILE A 126 5.31 -14.87 -3.54
CA ILE A 126 5.48 -16.19 -2.94
C ILE A 126 4.54 -16.30 -1.73
N SER A 127 3.49 -17.11 -1.87
CA SER A 127 2.57 -17.38 -0.77
C SER A 127 3.17 -18.40 0.20
N ILE A 128 3.84 -17.89 1.24
CA ILE A 128 4.25 -18.69 2.39
C ILE A 128 3.07 -18.71 3.36
N LYS A 129 2.65 -19.90 3.83
CA LYS A 129 1.59 -20.05 4.85
C LYS A 129 2.03 -19.42 6.19
N ARG A 130 1.97 -18.10 6.31
CA ARG A 130 2.15 -17.34 7.56
C ARG A 130 0.98 -16.35 7.71
N ARG A 131 0.51 -16.18 8.94
CA ARG A 131 -0.50 -15.17 9.31
C ARG A 131 0.13 -13.79 9.13
N LEU A 132 -0.42 -12.97 8.24
CA LEU A 132 -0.04 -11.55 8.07
C LEU A 132 -0.58 -10.76 9.26
N PHE A 133 0.24 -10.59 10.31
CA PHE A 133 -0.08 -9.71 11.45
C PHE A 133 0.86 -8.49 11.54
N GLN A 134 1.72 -8.25 10.53
CA GLN A 134 2.87 -7.34 10.67
C GLN A 134 2.95 -6.16 9.67
N ILE A 135 1.87 -5.78 8.99
CA ILE A 135 1.89 -4.57 8.14
C ILE A 135 2.14 -3.30 8.99
N VAL A 136 1.83 -3.36 10.29
CA VAL A 136 2.01 -2.25 11.23
C VAL A 136 3.41 -2.25 11.89
N GLN A 137 4.03 -3.42 12.10
CA GLN A 137 5.29 -3.51 12.87
C GLN A 137 6.52 -3.09 12.06
N SER A 138 6.50 -3.18 10.74
CA SER A 138 7.60 -2.67 9.89
C SER A 138 7.72 -1.14 9.96
N CYS A 139 6.59 -0.42 10.05
CA CYS A 139 6.58 1.03 10.30
C CYS A 139 7.19 1.42 11.65
N GLN A 140 7.36 0.47 12.58
CA GLN A 140 7.93 0.68 13.92
C GLN A 140 9.43 0.34 14.00
N ASN A 141 10.00 -0.33 13.00
CA ASN A 141 11.38 -0.85 13.01
C ASN A 141 12.31 -0.12 12.02
N VAL A 142 12.32 1.22 12.04
CA VAL A 142 13.31 2.03 11.30
C VAL A 142 14.53 2.35 12.19
N ASP A 143 14.84 1.48 13.15
CA ASP A 143 16.12 1.52 13.87
C ASP A 143 17.14 0.72 13.05
N GLY A 144 18.22 1.39 12.63
CA GLY A 144 19.24 0.92 11.69
C GLY A 144 20.10 -0.28 12.13
N HIS A 145 19.57 -1.23 12.89
CA HIS A 145 20.30 -2.38 13.43
C HIS A 145 19.68 -3.77 13.21
N HIS A 146 18.69 -3.92 12.32
CA HIS A 146 18.24 -5.25 11.88
C HIS A 146 18.19 -5.38 10.35
N LEU A 147 19.38 -5.42 9.74
CA LEU A 147 19.55 -5.68 8.30
C LEU A 147 19.32 -7.15 7.89
N MET A 148 18.96 -8.05 8.83
CA MET A 148 18.95 -9.51 8.58
C MET A 148 17.57 -10.16 8.48
N ASP A 149 16.48 -9.53 8.93
CA ASP A 149 15.14 -10.13 8.85
C ASP A 149 14.34 -9.71 7.59
N ILE A 150 14.75 -8.63 6.93
CA ILE A 150 14.14 -8.13 5.69
C ILE A 150 14.69 -8.87 4.45
N LEU A 151 15.87 -9.50 4.57
CA LEU A 151 16.52 -10.22 3.46
C LEU A 151 15.79 -11.48 2.98
N SER A 152 14.78 -11.98 3.72
CA SER A 152 13.99 -13.15 3.28
C SER A 152 12.78 -12.82 2.41
N HIS A 153 12.38 -11.55 2.30
CA HIS A 153 11.19 -11.11 1.55
C HIS A 153 11.53 -10.30 0.30
N LEU A 154 12.83 -10.18 -0.01
CA LEU A 154 13.38 -9.24 -0.99
C LEU A 154 14.20 -9.95 -2.07
N LEU A 155 13.73 -11.11 -2.55
CA LEU A 155 14.23 -11.68 -3.78
C LEU A 155 13.26 -11.33 -4.92
N PHE A 156 13.66 -10.34 -5.72
CA PHE A 156 13.03 -9.82 -6.95
C PHE A 156 11.88 -8.80 -6.81
N MET A 157 12.18 -7.61 -6.30
CA MET A 157 11.57 -6.35 -6.80
C MET A 157 12.67 -5.30 -7.05
N ALA A 158 13.65 -5.68 -7.85
CA ALA A 158 14.60 -4.75 -8.43
C ALA A 158 15.03 -5.32 -9.78
N LEU A 159 14.43 -4.81 -10.85
CA LEU A 159 15.04 -4.58 -12.16
C LEU A 159 14.05 -3.71 -12.94
N LEU A 160 14.26 -2.39 -12.78
CA LEU A 160 13.90 -1.38 -13.78
C LEU A 160 14.72 -1.63 -15.06
#